data_AF-A0A6N8XEK9-F1
#
_entry.id   AF-A0A6N8XEK9-F1
#
_cell.length_a   1.000
_cell.length_b   1.000
_cell.length_c   1.000
_cell.angle_alpha   90.00
_cell.angle_beta   90.00
_cell.angle_gamma   90.00
#
_symmetry.space_group_name_H-M   'P 1'
#
loop_
_entity.id
_entity.type
_entity.pdbx_description
1 polymer ?
#
loop_
_entity_poly.entity_id
_entity_poly.type
_entity_poly.pdbx_seq_one_letter_code
_entity_poly.pdbx_strand_id
1 'polypeptide(L)'
;FLDTHCLRVRSGAGGLVGLEFEPVPDRDVADIAGTMWLDAETAELQRVDYRYVNLPVPDWLMDASPGGTVSFRGLPDGTWIVTSWNIRMFTAGEAEHPLTGQPTATLEGVAITHGEVLRAHGDAGVVFEGHRGRRIAGTVVDSLGAGLPNARVYVRGSGTETETDAEGRFELDRLGVGTYAVHFTHPYLEQLWYESEPVEVEVGPDVDSRVEVRFEAPPLSDVLSAVCGREGPPGVPMVSGAGTAVWQTGILTGSVTDTDGNPIEDATLHLLTRAYDPRHFARVRDPRTINFEEQRSRWTEKSSSTGFYRVCWLPSGVPIELVVLGQDEDVDRDALDASLSLADLFPGRVTTLTIDPASPQRALNLRLEAGGHEDPY
;
A
#
# COMPACT_ATOMS: atom_id res chain seq x y z
N PHE A 1 -44.14 11.52 10.77
CA PHE A 1 -43.59 12.89 10.78
C PHE A 1 -44.66 13.89 10.37
N LEU A 2 -45.18 13.84 9.14
CA LEU A 2 -46.25 14.75 8.69
C LEU A 2 -47.52 14.70 9.56
N ASP A 3 -47.84 13.55 10.15
CA ASP A 3 -48.99 13.40 11.07
C ASP A 3 -48.67 13.74 12.54
N THR A 4 -47.40 13.97 12.87
CA THR A 4 -46.92 14.09 14.25
C THR A 4 -46.21 15.39 14.55
N HIS A 5 -45.98 16.24 13.53
CA HIS A 5 -45.27 17.50 13.64
C HIS A 5 -46.02 18.62 12.92
N CYS A 6 -46.08 19.78 13.56
CA CYS A 6 -46.52 21.02 12.95
C CYS A 6 -45.39 21.57 12.07
N LEU A 7 -45.73 22.09 10.89
CA LEU A 7 -44.78 22.70 9.96
C LEU A 7 -45.09 24.18 9.75
N ARG A 8 -44.06 25.03 9.76
CA ARG A 8 -44.20 26.47 9.50
C ARG A 8 -43.08 26.97 8.60
N VAL A 9 -43.43 27.78 7.60
CA VAL A 9 -42.43 28.43 6.75
C VAL A 9 -41.89 29.66 7.48
N ARG A 10 -40.57 29.83 7.46
CA ARG A 10 -39.87 31.00 8.00
C ARG A 10 -38.80 31.49 7.03
N SER A 11 -38.56 32.79 7.04
CA SER A 11 -37.46 33.38 6.26
C SER A 11 -36.12 33.05 6.90
N GLY A 12 -35.14 32.67 6.07
CA GLY A 12 -33.75 32.53 6.45
C GLY A 12 -32.91 33.71 5.99
N ALA A 13 -31.73 33.85 6.57
CA ALA A 13 -30.72 34.78 6.06
C ALA A 13 -29.96 34.14 4.88
N GLY A 14 -29.28 34.96 4.08
CA GLY A 14 -28.33 34.47 3.06
C GLY A 14 -28.97 33.67 1.92
N GLY A 15 -30.19 34.00 1.51
CA GLY A 15 -30.88 33.31 0.41
C GLY A 15 -31.50 31.97 0.81
N LEU A 16 -31.70 31.71 2.11
CA LEU A 16 -32.34 30.49 2.59
C LEU A 16 -33.82 30.72 2.93
N VAL A 17 -34.63 29.68 2.70
CA VAL A 17 -35.99 29.54 3.25
C VAL A 17 -36.00 28.38 4.25
N GLY A 18 -36.62 28.58 5.40
CA GLY A 18 -36.70 27.57 6.45
C GLY A 18 -38.10 26.94 6.51
N LEU A 19 -38.16 25.62 6.65
CA LEU A 19 -39.35 24.89 7.07
C LEU A 19 -39.12 24.41 8.51
N GLU A 20 -39.68 25.16 9.46
CA GLU A 20 -39.64 24.84 10.88
C GLU A 20 -40.59 23.69 11.19
N PHE A 21 -40.14 22.78 12.06
CA PHE A 21 -40.91 21.64 12.52
C PHE A 21 -40.85 21.50 14.04
N GLU A 22 -41.96 21.14 14.66
CA GLU A 22 -42.05 20.82 16.08
C GLU A 22 -43.12 19.74 16.32
N PRO A 23 -42.98 18.88 17.33
CA PRO A 23 -44.01 17.89 17.66
C PRO A 23 -45.36 18.54 17.96
N VAL A 24 -46.45 17.82 17.70
CA VAL A 24 -47.79 18.26 18.13
C VAL A 24 -47.89 18.39 19.66
N PRO A 25 -48.72 19.29 20.20
CA PRO A 25 -48.72 19.62 21.64
C PRO A 25 -48.91 18.44 22.61
N ASP A 26 -49.69 17.43 22.23
CA ASP A 26 -50.05 16.30 23.11
C ASP A 26 -49.05 15.13 23.05
N ARG A 27 -47.84 15.37 22.53
CA ARG A 27 -46.83 14.33 22.30
C ARG A 27 -45.70 14.44 23.32
N ASP A 28 -45.79 13.63 24.38
CA ASP A 28 -44.84 13.64 25.51
C ASP A 28 -43.69 12.62 25.40
N VAL A 29 -43.39 12.13 24.19
CA VAL A 29 -42.24 11.25 23.96
C VAL A 29 -41.06 12.03 23.43
N ALA A 30 -39.85 11.60 23.78
CA ALA A 30 -38.59 12.15 23.27
C ALA A 30 -38.65 12.31 21.73
N ASP A 31 -38.35 13.52 21.25
CA ASP A 31 -38.46 13.88 19.84
C ASP A 31 -37.49 15.01 19.47
N ILE A 32 -37.61 15.52 18.25
CA ILE A 32 -36.83 16.64 17.73
C ILE A 32 -37.72 17.79 17.25
N ALA A 33 -37.24 19.01 17.47
CA ALA A 33 -37.78 20.22 16.84
C ALA A 33 -36.65 20.96 16.13
N GLY A 34 -36.93 21.69 15.05
CA GLY A 34 -35.86 22.24 14.24
C GLY A 34 -36.30 23.01 13.02
N THR A 35 -35.35 23.30 12.13
CA THR A 35 -35.60 23.95 10.84
C THR A 35 -34.85 23.21 9.74
N MET A 36 -35.58 22.81 8.71
CA MET A 36 -35.01 22.40 7.42
C MET A 36 -34.74 23.66 6.60
N TRP A 37 -33.49 23.95 6.31
CA TRP A 37 -33.07 25.11 5.53
C TRP A 37 -32.87 24.70 4.07
N LEU A 38 -33.59 25.35 3.18
CA LEU A 38 -33.54 25.14 1.75
C LEU A 38 -33.04 26.40 1.06
N ASP A 39 -32.40 26.23 -0.09
CA ASP A 39 -32.09 27.33 -1.00
C ASP A 39 -33.40 28.00 -1.47
N ALA A 40 -33.46 29.33 -1.43
CA ALA A 40 -34.69 30.06 -1.76
C ALA A 40 -35.00 30.09 -3.27
N GLU A 41 -34.01 29.90 -4.13
CA GLU A 41 -34.17 29.89 -5.59
C GLU A 41 -34.49 28.49 -6.10
N THR A 42 -33.76 27.48 -5.62
CA THR A 42 -33.86 26.10 -6.13
C THR A 42 -34.74 25.18 -5.28
N ALA A 43 -35.10 25.59 -4.05
CA ALA A 43 -35.75 24.75 -3.05
C ALA A 43 -34.95 23.49 -2.68
N GLU A 44 -33.64 23.47 -2.95
CA GLU A 44 -32.76 22.36 -2.57
C GLU A 44 -32.48 22.38 -1.06
N LEU A 45 -32.63 21.24 -0.40
CA LEU A 45 -32.33 21.10 1.03
C LEU A 45 -30.83 21.26 1.27
N GLN A 46 -30.43 22.25 2.05
CA GLN A 46 -29.01 22.46 2.39
C GLN A 46 -28.63 21.88 3.74
N ARG A 47 -29.46 22.09 4.77
CA ARG A 47 -29.18 21.56 6.12
C ARG A 47 -30.43 21.48 6.98
N VAL A 48 -30.38 20.65 8.01
CA VAL A 48 -31.39 20.56 9.06
C VAL A 48 -30.72 20.87 10.39
N ASP A 49 -31.15 21.94 11.04
CA ASP A 49 -30.81 22.22 12.44
C ASP A 49 -31.90 21.64 13.34
N TYR A 50 -31.54 20.91 14.37
CA TYR A 50 -32.50 20.34 15.29
C TYR A 50 -32.03 20.43 16.74
N ARG A 51 -33.00 20.38 17.66
CA ARG A 51 -32.81 20.24 19.11
C ARG A 51 -33.68 19.09 19.60
N TYR A 52 -33.20 18.38 20.61
CA TYR A 52 -34.03 17.40 21.29
C TYR A 52 -35.09 18.11 22.13
N VAL A 53 -36.29 17.54 22.17
CA VAL A 53 -37.42 17.99 22.97
C VAL A 53 -38.07 16.80 23.66
N ASN A 54 -38.83 17.06 24.73
CA ASN A 54 -39.56 16.05 25.49
C ASN A 54 -38.66 14.91 26.02
N LEU A 55 -37.39 15.22 26.31
CA LEU A 55 -36.50 14.26 26.96
C LEU A 55 -36.97 14.05 28.41
N PRO A 56 -37.03 12.81 28.92
CA PRO A 56 -37.44 12.53 30.29
C PRO A 56 -36.31 12.83 31.28
N VAL A 57 -35.86 14.09 31.30
CA VAL A 57 -34.75 14.60 32.10
C VAL A 57 -35.11 15.95 32.73
N PRO A 58 -34.46 16.34 33.84
CA PRO A 58 -34.65 17.67 34.40
C PRO A 58 -34.41 18.80 33.40
N ASP A 59 -35.23 19.86 33.45
CA ASP A 59 -35.18 20.99 32.50
C ASP A 59 -33.80 21.66 32.42
N TRP A 60 -33.05 21.72 33.52
CA TRP A 60 -31.71 22.32 33.55
C TRP A 60 -30.67 21.54 32.72
N LEU A 61 -30.91 20.24 32.41
CA LEU A 61 -30.06 19.52 31.45
C LEU A 61 -30.32 19.98 30.01
N MET A 62 -31.49 20.55 29.73
CA MET A 62 -31.81 21.10 28.42
C MET A 62 -31.05 22.41 28.13
N ASP A 63 -30.54 23.09 29.16
CA ASP A 63 -29.68 24.28 29.00
C ASP A 63 -28.36 23.95 28.27
N ALA A 64 -27.93 22.69 28.29
CA ALA A 64 -26.81 22.20 27.48
C ALA A 64 -27.07 22.26 25.95
N SER A 65 -28.32 22.56 25.57
CA SER A 65 -28.81 22.66 24.19
C SER A 65 -28.56 21.39 23.40
N PRO A 66 -29.08 20.22 23.84
CA PRO A 66 -28.91 18.97 23.11
C PRO A 66 -29.59 19.08 21.74
N GLY A 67 -28.91 18.65 20.68
CA GLY A 67 -29.36 18.86 19.30
C GLY A 67 -28.29 18.53 18.29
N GLY A 68 -28.32 19.18 17.13
CA GLY A 68 -27.34 18.96 16.08
C GLY A 68 -27.67 19.65 14.77
N THR A 69 -26.80 19.44 13.79
CA THR A 69 -27.00 19.87 12.41
C THR A 69 -26.66 18.72 11.48
N VAL A 70 -27.46 18.54 10.43
CA VAL A 70 -27.20 17.60 9.32
C VAL A 70 -27.17 18.39 8.02
N SER A 71 -26.08 18.31 7.26
CA SER A 71 -25.92 19.01 5.98
C SER A 71 -26.12 18.04 4.82
N PHE A 72 -26.78 18.51 3.77
CA PHE A 72 -27.18 17.73 2.61
C PHE A 72 -26.60 18.30 1.32
N ARG A 73 -26.43 17.44 0.33
CA ARG A 73 -26.10 17.85 -1.03
C ARG A 73 -26.76 16.93 -2.05
N GLY A 74 -27.40 17.53 -3.05
CA GLY A 74 -27.82 16.84 -4.26
C GLY A 74 -26.62 16.56 -5.16
N LEU A 75 -26.54 15.35 -5.69
CA LEU A 75 -25.54 14.91 -6.65
C LEU A 75 -26.07 15.06 -8.09
N PRO A 76 -25.18 15.12 -9.10
CA PRO A 76 -25.60 15.30 -10.50
C PRO A 76 -26.53 14.21 -11.05
N ASP A 77 -26.51 13.01 -10.46
CA ASP A 77 -27.36 11.87 -10.81
C ASP A 77 -28.75 11.91 -10.14
N GLY A 78 -29.03 12.95 -9.35
CA GLY A 78 -30.27 13.12 -8.59
C GLY A 78 -30.26 12.43 -7.22
N THR A 79 -29.18 11.73 -6.86
CA THR A 79 -29.01 11.14 -5.52
C THR A 79 -28.71 12.23 -4.50
N TRP A 80 -29.09 12.01 -3.23
CA TRP A 80 -28.77 12.92 -2.12
C TRP A 80 -27.83 12.25 -1.13
N ILE A 81 -26.87 13.02 -0.61
CA ILE A 81 -25.96 12.58 0.44
C ILE A 81 -26.02 13.51 1.64
N VAL A 82 -25.74 12.95 2.82
CA VAL A 82 -25.40 13.73 4.01
C VAL A 82 -23.91 14.03 3.93
N THR A 83 -23.54 15.30 3.79
CA THR A 83 -22.12 15.71 3.66
C THR A 83 -21.44 15.87 5.01
N SER A 84 -22.19 16.27 6.03
CA SER A 84 -21.71 16.35 7.40
C SER A 84 -22.86 16.27 8.39
N TRP A 85 -22.57 15.81 9.60
CA TRP A 85 -23.54 15.79 10.70
C TRP A 85 -22.82 16.00 12.03
N ASN A 86 -23.54 16.55 13.01
CA ASN A 86 -23.13 16.53 14.40
C ASN A 86 -24.32 16.26 15.32
N ILE A 87 -24.03 15.62 16.45
CA ILE A 87 -24.93 15.39 17.57
C ILE A 87 -24.26 15.98 18.80
N ARG A 88 -24.91 16.96 19.40
CA ARG A 88 -24.55 17.56 20.68
C ARG A 88 -25.47 16.97 21.75
N MET A 89 -24.90 16.33 22.77
CA MET A 89 -25.64 15.72 23.86
C MET A 89 -24.94 16.01 25.19
N PHE A 90 -25.70 16.30 26.25
CA PHE A 90 -25.12 16.38 27.59
C PHE A 90 -24.67 14.99 28.05
N THR A 91 -23.64 14.96 28.89
CA THR A 91 -23.26 13.79 29.67
C THR A 91 -23.78 14.00 31.08
N ALA A 92 -24.70 13.14 31.52
CA ALA A 92 -25.29 13.21 32.84
C ALA A 92 -24.63 12.18 33.77
N GLY A 93 -24.23 12.64 34.96
CA GLY A 93 -23.81 11.80 36.07
C GLY A 93 -24.92 11.62 37.09
N GLU A 94 -24.63 10.88 38.15
CA GLU A 94 -25.51 10.68 39.30
C GLU A 94 -24.78 11.08 40.59
N ALA A 95 -25.43 11.89 41.42
CA ALA A 95 -24.95 12.26 42.74
C ALA A 95 -26.06 12.12 43.77
N GLU A 96 -25.72 12.01 45.06
CA GLU A 96 -26.73 12.05 46.12
C GLU A 96 -27.02 13.49 46.53
N HIS A 97 -28.30 13.83 46.63
CA HIS A 97 -28.70 15.12 47.15
C HIS A 97 -28.34 15.22 48.65
N PRO A 98 -27.55 16.23 49.07
CA PRO A 98 -26.90 16.25 50.41
C PRO A 98 -27.85 16.19 51.60
N LEU A 99 -29.11 16.59 51.42
CA LEU A 99 -30.12 16.66 52.49
C LEU A 99 -31.13 15.51 52.45
N THR A 100 -31.31 14.84 51.31
CA THR A 100 -32.36 13.84 51.13
C THR A 100 -31.81 12.44 50.83
N GLY A 101 -30.53 12.33 50.45
CA GLY A 101 -29.91 11.08 50.02
C GLY A 101 -30.52 10.49 48.75
N GLN A 102 -31.40 11.24 48.07
CA GLN A 102 -32.00 10.81 46.82
C GLN A 102 -30.99 11.01 45.68
N PRO A 103 -30.92 10.08 44.72
CA PRO A 103 -30.11 10.29 43.53
C PRO A 103 -30.65 11.49 42.73
N THR A 104 -29.74 12.36 42.33
CA THR A 104 -29.97 13.52 41.46
C THR A 104 -29.03 13.43 40.28
N ALA A 105 -29.53 13.72 39.09
CA ALA A 105 -28.67 13.88 37.92
C ALA A 105 -27.73 15.08 38.13
N THR A 106 -26.53 14.99 37.56
CA THR A 106 -25.56 16.09 37.46
C THR A 106 -25.15 16.30 36.01
N LEU A 107 -24.83 17.54 35.61
CA LEU A 107 -24.20 17.79 34.32
C LEU A 107 -22.70 17.57 34.46
N GLU A 108 -22.17 16.50 33.87
CA GLU A 108 -20.73 16.22 33.85
C GLU A 108 -20.03 16.89 32.67
N GLY A 109 -20.75 17.10 31.57
CA GLY A 109 -20.21 17.76 30.39
C GLY A 109 -21.14 17.75 29.19
N VAL A 110 -20.61 18.13 28.03
CA VAL A 110 -21.30 18.06 26.75
C VAL A 110 -20.43 17.29 25.77
N ALA A 111 -20.95 16.19 25.23
CA ALA A 111 -20.34 15.43 24.17
C ALA A 111 -20.83 15.95 22.81
N ILE A 112 -19.91 16.07 21.86
CA ILE A 112 -20.22 16.36 20.46
C ILE A 112 -19.65 15.22 19.62
N THR A 113 -20.53 14.44 19.01
CA THR A 113 -20.16 13.44 18.00
C THR A 113 -20.40 14.03 16.63
N HIS A 114 -19.47 13.88 15.69
CA HIS A 114 -19.61 14.42 14.35
C HIS A 114 -19.10 13.46 13.29
N GLY A 115 -19.57 13.66 12.05
CA GLY A 115 -19.08 12.97 10.87
C GLY A 115 -19.03 13.91 9.68
N GLU A 116 -18.06 13.71 8.81
CA GLU A 116 -17.89 14.48 7.58
C GLU A 116 -17.52 13.53 6.44
N VAL A 117 -18.16 13.71 5.29
CA VAL A 117 -17.84 12.97 4.09
C VAL A 117 -16.72 13.70 3.35
N LEU A 118 -15.58 13.03 3.20
CA LEU A 118 -14.43 13.59 2.49
C LEU A 118 -14.45 13.24 1.00
N ARG A 119 -15.05 12.11 0.65
CA ARG A 119 -15.24 11.65 -0.73
C ARG A 119 -16.42 10.69 -0.84
N ALA A 120 -17.19 10.79 -1.92
CA ALA A 120 -18.19 9.79 -2.29
C ALA A 120 -17.95 9.28 -3.71
N HIS A 121 -18.20 7.99 -3.93
CA HIS A 121 -18.04 7.32 -5.23
C HIS A 121 -19.40 6.85 -5.74
N GLY A 122 -19.65 7.06 -7.03
CA GLY A 122 -20.73 6.43 -7.79
C GLY A 122 -20.16 5.58 -8.92
N ASP A 123 -21.02 5.06 -9.79
CA ASP A 123 -20.63 4.11 -10.85
C ASP A 123 -19.59 4.68 -11.83
N ALA A 124 -19.60 6.01 -12.05
CA ALA A 124 -18.69 6.71 -12.95
C ALA A 124 -17.42 7.27 -12.25
N GLY A 125 -17.20 6.94 -10.97
CA GLY A 125 -16.06 7.42 -10.18
C GLY A 125 -16.47 8.38 -9.05
N VAL A 126 -15.60 9.34 -8.72
CA VAL A 126 -15.84 10.28 -7.61
C VAL A 126 -16.97 11.24 -7.97
N VAL A 127 -18.06 11.23 -7.19
CA VAL A 127 -19.25 12.08 -7.38
C VAL A 127 -19.32 13.25 -6.41
N PHE A 128 -18.53 13.21 -5.34
CA PHE A 128 -18.42 14.30 -4.37
C PHE A 128 -17.02 14.33 -3.76
N GLU A 129 -16.44 15.53 -3.69
CA GLU A 129 -15.23 15.81 -2.93
C GLU A 129 -15.54 16.87 -1.86
N GLY A 130 -15.28 16.50 -0.61
CA GLY A 130 -15.41 17.39 0.55
C GLY A 130 -14.16 18.23 0.78
N HIS A 131 -13.99 18.74 2.00
CA HIS A 131 -12.75 19.44 2.36
C HIS A 131 -11.55 18.50 2.28
N ARG A 132 -10.36 19.03 1.98
CA ARG A 132 -9.07 18.28 1.99
C ARG A 132 -8.69 17.65 3.34
N GLY A 133 -9.49 17.83 4.40
CA GLY A 133 -9.25 17.25 5.73
C GLY A 133 -7.85 17.57 6.29
N ARG A 134 -7.38 16.70 7.19
CA ARG A 134 -6.00 16.71 7.69
C ARG A 134 -5.04 16.05 6.70
N ARG A 135 -3.75 16.31 6.85
CA ARG A 135 -2.69 15.83 5.96
C ARG A 135 -1.59 15.09 6.71
N ILE A 136 -1.16 13.96 6.16
CA ILE A 136 0.10 13.30 6.55
C ILE A 136 1.07 13.51 5.40
N ALA A 137 2.22 14.09 5.67
CA ALA A 137 3.29 14.25 4.70
C ALA A 137 4.49 13.42 5.13
N GLY A 138 5.35 13.08 4.19
CA GLY A 138 6.54 12.32 4.55
C GLY A 138 7.49 12.08 3.40
N THR A 139 8.51 11.28 3.68
CA THR A 139 9.48 10.83 2.70
C THR A 139 9.67 9.32 2.78
N VAL A 140 9.73 8.67 1.63
CA VAL A 140 10.21 7.29 1.49
C VAL A 140 11.63 7.37 0.93
N VAL A 141 12.59 6.83 1.66
CA VAL A 141 14.00 6.79 1.26
C VAL A 141 14.52 5.37 1.23
N ASP A 142 15.57 5.12 0.46
CA ASP A 142 16.31 3.86 0.48
C ASP A 142 17.29 3.78 1.66
N SER A 143 17.99 2.66 1.78
CA SER A 143 19.00 2.43 2.81
C SER A 143 20.22 3.35 2.75
N LEU A 144 20.41 4.07 1.64
CA LEU A 144 21.47 5.06 1.43
C LEU A 144 20.97 6.49 1.67
N GLY A 145 19.67 6.66 1.97
CA GLY A 145 19.02 7.93 2.21
C GLY A 145 18.58 8.67 0.94
N ALA A 146 18.65 8.03 -0.23
CA ALA A 146 18.11 8.61 -1.46
C ALA A 146 16.59 8.47 -1.50
N GLY A 147 15.89 9.51 -1.97
CA GLY A 147 14.43 9.47 -2.13
C GLY A 147 14.00 8.40 -3.13
N LEU A 148 12.95 7.65 -2.78
CA LEU A 148 12.38 6.61 -3.61
C LEU A 148 11.15 7.13 -4.36
N PRO A 149 11.23 7.37 -5.68
CA PRO A 149 10.08 7.83 -6.48
C PRO A 149 9.12 6.70 -6.85
N ASN A 150 7.86 7.05 -7.10
CA ASN A 150 6.80 6.12 -7.49
C ASN A 150 6.54 4.99 -6.46
N ALA A 151 6.89 5.23 -5.19
CA ALA A 151 6.45 4.39 -4.09
C ALA A 151 4.99 4.73 -3.79
N ARG A 152 4.12 3.72 -3.78
CA ARG A 152 2.71 3.88 -3.43
C ARG A 152 2.58 3.90 -1.92
N VAL A 153 2.16 5.03 -1.36
CA VAL A 153 1.93 5.20 0.08
C VAL A 153 0.44 5.18 0.35
N TYR A 154 -0.02 4.39 1.30
CA TYR A 154 -1.44 4.20 1.56
C TYR A 154 -1.76 3.98 3.04
N VAL A 155 -3.01 4.25 3.38
CA VAL A 155 -3.56 4.01 4.73
C VAL A 155 -4.50 2.82 4.66
N ARG A 156 -4.16 1.77 5.40
CA ARG A 156 -4.99 0.55 5.44
C ARG A 156 -6.35 0.89 6.05
N GLY A 157 -7.42 0.62 5.30
CA GLY A 157 -8.81 0.79 5.77
C GLY A 157 -9.45 2.16 5.49
N SER A 158 -8.71 3.18 5.01
CA SER A 158 -9.31 4.47 4.61
C SER A 158 -9.51 4.62 3.09
N GLY A 159 -8.87 3.77 2.28
CA GLY A 159 -8.83 3.91 0.83
C GLY A 159 -8.01 5.12 0.33
N THR A 160 -7.30 5.81 1.23
CA THR A 160 -6.43 6.93 0.90
C THR A 160 -5.07 6.41 0.46
N GLU A 161 -4.64 6.79 -0.74
CA GLU A 161 -3.32 6.47 -1.28
C GLU A 161 -2.75 7.65 -2.09
N THR A 162 -1.44 7.64 -2.27
CA THR A 162 -0.68 8.62 -3.06
C THR A 162 0.62 7.96 -3.56
N GLU A 163 1.35 8.63 -4.45
CA GLU A 163 2.65 8.17 -4.94
C GLU A 163 3.73 9.21 -4.60
N THR A 164 4.95 8.74 -4.34
CA THR A 164 6.08 9.61 -4.01
C THR A 164 6.68 10.31 -5.24
N ASP A 165 7.15 11.54 -5.05
CA ASP A 165 7.85 12.33 -6.08
C ASP A 165 9.31 11.89 -6.29
N ALA A 166 10.04 12.59 -7.17
CA ALA A 166 11.45 12.34 -7.49
C ALA A 166 12.39 12.37 -6.27
N GLU A 167 12.03 13.12 -5.23
CA GLU A 167 12.77 13.21 -3.98
C GLU A 167 12.21 12.28 -2.89
N GLY A 168 11.29 11.37 -3.25
CA GLY A 168 10.65 10.42 -2.35
C GLY A 168 9.59 11.05 -1.44
N ARG A 169 9.18 12.31 -1.67
CA ARG A 169 8.18 12.97 -0.83
C ARG A 169 6.77 12.56 -1.23
N PHE A 170 5.89 12.47 -0.25
CA PHE A 170 4.47 12.22 -0.45
C PHE A 170 3.62 13.09 0.46
N GLU A 171 2.35 13.24 0.08
CA GLU A 171 1.31 13.86 0.90
C GLU A 171 0.00 13.07 0.75
N LEU A 172 -0.50 12.56 1.88
CA LEU A 172 -1.82 11.97 2.02
C LEU A 172 -2.75 13.06 2.55
N ASP A 173 -3.85 13.31 1.85
CA ASP A 173 -4.89 14.24 2.27
C ASP A 173 -6.18 13.52 2.65
N ARG A 174 -7.19 14.28 3.09
CA ARG A 174 -8.52 13.79 3.42
C ARG A 174 -8.51 12.74 4.52
N LEU A 175 -7.83 13.07 5.60
CA LEU A 175 -7.82 12.28 6.83
C LEU A 175 -8.72 12.90 7.90
N GLY A 176 -9.44 12.04 8.61
CA GLY A 176 -10.18 12.39 9.82
C GLY A 176 -9.28 12.44 11.04
N VAL A 177 -9.86 12.73 12.21
CA VAL A 177 -9.15 12.56 13.49
C VAL A 177 -9.04 11.08 13.77
N GLY A 178 -7.86 10.62 14.19
CA GLY A 178 -7.67 9.23 14.59
C GLY A 178 -6.23 8.77 14.43
N THR A 179 -6.01 7.50 14.74
CA THR A 179 -4.74 6.82 14.57
C THR A 179 -4.76 6.02 13.27
N TYR A 180 -3.77 6.25 12.42
CA TYR A 180 -3.64 5.59 11.13
C TYR A 180 -2.36 4.76 11.07
N ALA A 181 -2.46 3.57 10.47
CA ALA A 181 -1.30 2.78 10.07
C ALA A 181 -0.97 3.08 8.61
N VAL A 182 0.12 3.82 8.39
CA VAL A 182 0.59 4.19 7.05
C VAL A 182 1.58 3.15 6.57
N HIS A 183 1.40 2.68 5.34
CA HIS A 183 2.27 1.72 4.67
C HIS A 183 2.79 2.30 3.36
N PHE A 184 3.85 1.69 2.81
CA PHE A 184 4.22 1.89 1.42
C PHE A 184 4.48 0.57 0.71
N THR A 185 4.26 0.56 -0.60
CA THR A 185 4.79 -0.43 -1.53
C THR A 185 5.64 0.26 -2.58
N HIS A 186 6.51 -0.50 -3.24
CA HIS A 186 7.32 0.01 -4.32
C HIS A 186 7.48 -1.09 -5.38
N PRO A 187 7.43 -0.78 -6.69
CA PRO A 187 7.58 -1.78 -7.75
C PRO A 187 8.73 -2.79 -7.60
N TYR A 188 9.93 -2.38 -7.15
CA TYR A 188 11.05 -3.32 -6.98
C TYR A 188 10.94 -4.21 -5.73
N LEU A 189 10.11 -3.82 -4.74
CA LEU A 189 9.86 -4.56 -3.50
C LEU A 189 8.65 -5.49 -3.61
N GLU A 190 7.64 -5.09 -4.38
CA GLU A 190 6.43 -5.88 -4.63
C GLU A 190 6.77 -7.24 -5.25
N GLN A 191 7.77 -7.26 -6.15
CA GLN A 191 8.30 -8.49 -6.77
C GLN A 191 8.97 -9.44 -5.77
N LEU A 192 9.34 -8.92 -4.60
CA LEU A 192 9.95 -9.68 -3.51
C LEU A 192 8.93 -10.02 -2.41
N TRP A 193 7.64 -9.74 -2.64
CA TRP A 193 6.56 -9.84 -1.64
C TRP A 193 6.91 -9.15 -0.32
N TYR A 194 7.65 -8.05 -0.40
CA TYR A 194 7.98 -7.25 0.77
C TYR A 194 6.85 -6.26 1.07
N GLU A 195 6.33 -6.32 2.29
CA GLU A 195 5.42 -5.32 2.86
C GLU A 195 6.16 -4.51 3.92
N SER A 196 6.00 -3.18 3.90
CA SER A 196 6.59 -2.32 4.92
C SER A 196 5.92 -2.52 6.28
N GLU A 197 6.70 -2.44 7.36
CA GLU A 197 6.11 -2.26 8.69
C GLU A 197 5.31 -0.94 8.72
N PRO A 198 4.11 -0.92 9.32
CA PRO A 198 3.32 0.29 9.40
C PRO A 198 3.99 1.32 10.31
N VAL A 199 3.95 2.58 9.89
CA VAL A 199 4.20 3.71 10.79
C VAL A 199 2.85 4.17 11.34
N GLU A 200 2.69 4.11 12.67
CA GLU A 200 1.51 4.62 13.34
C GLU A 200 1.57 6.14 13.46
N VAL A 201 0.51 6.82 13.00
CA VAL A 201 0.42 8.27 12.96
C VAL A 201 -0.87 8.71 13.65
N GLU A 202 -0.74 9.56 14.66
CA GLU A 202 -1.88 10.20 15.30
C GLU A 202 -2.20 11.53 14.61
N VAL A 203 -3.38 11.62 14.02
CA VAL A 203 -3.90 12.84 13.41
C VAL A 203 -4.81 13.53 14.40
N GLY A 204 -4.35 14.67 14.90
CA GLY A 204 -5.05 15.48 15.90
C GLY A 204 -6.26 16.25 15.36
N PRO A 205 -6.97 16.98 16.24
CA PRO A 205 -8.19 17.72 15.88
C PRO A 205 -7.92 18.92 14.96
N ASP A 206 -6.69 19.41 14.86
CA ASP A 206 -6.34 20.57 14.06
C ASP A 206 -6.34 20.23 12.55
N VAL A 207 -7.16 20.94 11.78
CA VAL A 207 -7.40 20.69 10.34
C VAL A 207 -6.16 20.98 9.51
N ASP A 208 -5.29 21.88 9.97
CA ASP A 208 -4.05 22.24 9.28
C ASP A 208 -2.80 21.53 9.83
N SER A 209 -2.99 20.60 10.78
CA SER A 209 -1.88 19.80 11.27
C SER A 209 -1.30 18.93 10.14
N ARG A 210 0.00 19.09 9.93
CA ARG A 210 0.82 18.25 9.07
C ARG A 210 1.69 17.39 9.97
N VAL A 211 1.48 16.08 9.92
CA VAL A 211 2.36 15.13 10.59
C VAL A 211 3.40 14.64 9.59
N GLU A 212 4.67 14.69 9.98
CA GLU A 212 5.77 14.20 9.14
C GLU A 212 6.17 12.78 9.53
N VAL A 213 6.24 11.90 8.54
CA VAL A 213 6.73 10.53 8.70
C VAL A 213 7.85 10.21 7.73
N ARG A 214 8.68 9.26 8.11
CA ARG A 214 9.80 8.79 7.29
C ARG A 214 9.76 7.27 7.20
N PHE A 215 9.79 6.77 5.98
CA PHE A 215 9.98 5.36 5.70
C PHE A 215 11.39 5.13 5.20
N GLU A 216 12.03 4.08 5.72
CA GLU A 216 13.31 3.60 5.23
C GLU A 216 13.08 2.24 4.61
N ALA A 217 13.20 2.15 3.29
CA ALA A 217 13.17 0.88 2.60
C ALA A 217 14.43 0.09 2.96
N PRO A 218 14.30 -1.21 3.25
CA PRO A 218 15.45 -2.05 3.54
C PRO A 218 16.40 -2.06 2.34
N PRO A 219 17.71 -2.28 2.60
CA PRO A 219 18.64 -2.55 1.52
C PRO A 219 18.12 -3.69 0.66
N LEU A 220 18.15 -3.54 -0.66
CA LEU A 220 17.76 -4.62 -1.59
C LEU A 220 18.52 -5.92 -1.27
N SER A 221 19.74 -5.79 -0.74
CA SER A 221 20.56 -6.92 -0.32
C SER A 221 19.93 -7.78 0.76
N ASP A 222 19.26 -7.15 1.72
CA ASP A 222 18.70 -7.81 2.89
C ASP A 222 17.40 -8.51 2.50
N VAL A 223 16.59 -7.85 1.65
CA VAL A 223 15.37 -8.44 1.09
C VAL A 223 15.71 -9.66 0.23
N LEU A 224 16.68 -9.55 -0.69
CA LEU A 224 17.10 -10.65 -1.54
C LEU A 224 17.65 -11.84 -0.73
N SER A 225 18.42 -11.57 0.33
CA SER A 225 18.96 -12.61 1.22
C SER A 225 17.84 -13.34 1.97
N ALA A 226 16.83 -12.62 2.46
CA ALA A 226 15.68 -13.20 3.15
C ALA A 226 14.83 -14.07 2.21
N VAL A 227 14.58 -13.61 0.98
CA VAL A 227 13.78 -14.35 0.00
C VAL A 227 14.52 -15.62 -0.47
N CYS A 228 15.78 -15.51 -0.89
CA CYS A 228 16.57 -16.67 -1.30
C CYS A 228 16.73 -17.68 -0.15
N GLY A 229 16.81 -17.22 1.10
CA GLY A 229 16.88 -18.08 2.29
C GLY A 229 15.64 -18.97 2.52
N ARG A 230 14.45 -18.57 2.03
CA ARG A 230 13.21 -19.36 2.15
C ARG A 230 13.10 -20.48 1.13
N GLU A 231 13.65 -20.27 -0.08
CA GLU A 231 13.59 -21.24 -1.17
C GLU A 231 14.58 -22.40 -0.95
N GLY A 232 15.63 -22.19 -0.14
CA GLY A 232 16.71 -23.15 0.08
C GLY A 232 17.52 -23.39 -1.20
N PRO A 233 18.77 -23.87 -1.11
CA PRO A 233 19.51 -24.24 -2.32
C PRO A 233 18.80 -25.42 -3.00
N PRO A 234 18.59 -25.41 -4.34
CA PRO A 234 18.04 -26.57 -5.03
C PRO A 234 18.96 -27.77 -4.82
N GLY A 235 18.46 -28.79 -4.10
CA GLY A 235 19.05 -30.13 -3.92
C GLY A 235 20.58 -30.20 -3.77
N VAL A 236 21.09 -30.24 -2.54
CA VAL A 236 22.53 -30.42 -2.26
C VAL A 236 23.05 -31.81 -2.72
N PRO A 237 24.35 -31.93 -3.12
CA PRO A 237 25.46 -31.55 -2.25
C PRO A 237 26.59 -30.76 -2.91
N MET A 238 26.71 -29.48 -2.55
CA MET A 238 28.01 -28.80 -2.52
C MET A 238 28.80 -29.09 -1.22
N VAL A 239 28.45 -30.17 -0.51
CA VAL A 239 29.20 -30.65 0.66
C VAL A 239 30.21 -31.66 0.15
N SER A 240 31.51 -31.32 0.20
CA SER A 240 32.55 -32.36 0.16
C SER A 240 32.28 -33.36 1.28
N GLY A 241 32.57 -34.65 1.10
CA GLY A 241 32.38 -35.70 2.11
C GLY A 241 33.12 -35.50 3.45
N ALA A 242 33.69 -34.31 3.70
CA ALA A 242 34.27 -33.84 4.95
C ALA A 242 33.47 -32.69 5.63
N GLY A 243 32.26 -32.35 5.15
CA GLY A 243 31.30 -31.55 5.90
C GLY A 243 31.58 -30.05 6.06
N THR A 244 32.52 -29.45 5.32
CA THR A 244 32.88 -28.01 5.52
C THR A 244 33.34 -27.24 4.26
N ALA A 245 32.90 -27.62 3.06
CA ALA A 245 33.03 -26.75 1.88
C ALA A 245 31.74 -25.93 1.71
N VAL A 246 31.61 -24.80 2.42
CA VAL A 246 30.55 -23.83 2.14
C VAL A 246 31.08 -22.91 1.04
N TRP A 247 30.60 -23.11 -0.18
CA TRP A 247 30.82 -22.15 -1.25
C TRP A 247 30.11 -20.86 -0.84
N GLN A 248 30.77 -19.70 -0.99
CA GLN A 248 30.07 -18.43 -0.89
C GLN A 248 29.11 -18.37 -2.09
N THR A 249 27.82 -18.41 -1.80
CA THR A 249 26.78 -18.26 -2.82
C THR A 249 26.41 -16.80 -2.93
N GLY A 250 26.00 -16.41 -4.13
CA GLY A 250 25.55 -15.08 -4.43
C GLY A 250 24.26 -15.07 -5.22
N ILE A 251 23.77 -13.87 -5.44
CA ILE A 251 22.48 -13.59 -6.06
C ILE A 251 22.76 -12.75 -7.30
N LEU A 252 22.22 -13.18 -8.44
CA LEU A 252 22.19 -12.38 -9.66
C LEU A 252 20.80 -11.78 -9.80
N THR A 253 20.74 -10.46 -9.97
CA THR A 253 19.52 -9.73 -10.27
C THR A 253 19.68 -8.88 -11.51
N GLY A 254 18.57 -8.49 -12.11
CA GLY A 254 18.59 -7.61 -13.26
C GLY A 254 17.23 -7.45 -13.89
N SER A 255 17.22 -6.77 -15.02
CA SER A 255 16.05 -6.64 -15.89
C SER A 255 16.39 -7.09 -17.30
N VAL A 256 15.41 -7.66 -17.98
CA VAL A 256 15.45 -7.98 -19.42
C VAL A 256 14.58 -6.97 -20.14
N THR A 257 15.19 -6.22 -21.06
CA THR A 257 14.47 -5.26 -21.91
C THR A 257 14.70 -5.53 -23.39
N ASP A 258 13.83 -4.99 -24.23
CA ASP A 258 14.08 -4.90 -25.67
C ASP A 258 15.08 -3.76 -25.98
N THR A 259 15.28 -3.50 -27.27
CA THR A 259 16.15 -2.42 -27.78
C THR A 259 15.62 -1.01 -27.50
N ASP A 260 14.32 -0.87 -27.30
CA ASP A 260 13.64 0.39 -27.01
C ASP A 260 13.57 0.68 -25.50
N GLY A 261 13.97 -0.30 -24.67
CA GLY A 261 13.97 -0.21 -23.21
C GLY A 261 12.67 -0.69 -22.56
N ASN A 262 11.75 -1.29 -23.32
CA ASN A 262 10.55 -1.89 -22.76
C ASN A 262 10.90 -3.21 -22.06
N PRO A 263 10.30 -3.51 -20.90
CA PRO A 263 10.52 -4.76 -20.21
C PRO A 263 9.94 -5.95 -20.98
N ILE A 264 10.63 -7.10 -20.93
CA ILE A 264 10.18 -8.34 -21.56
C ILE A 264 9.73 -9.32 -20.48
N GLU A 265 8.45 -9.67 -20.48
CA GLU A 265 7.87 -10.72 -19.63
C GLU A 265 8.24 -12.12 -20.13
N ASP A 266 8.38 -13.07 -19.20
CA ASP A 266 8.58 -14.49 -19.48
C ASP A 266 9.83 -14.83 -20.34
N ALA A 267 10.78 -13.90 -20.44
CA ALA A 267 12.08 -14.16 -21.03
C ALA A 267 12.80 -15.22 -20.19
N THR A 268 13.32 -16.26 -20.85
CA THR A 268 13.93 -17.40 -20.16
C THR A 268 15.43 -17.20 -20.07
N LEU A 269 15.96 -17.18 -18.85
CA LEU A 269 17.38 -17.10 -18.55
C LEU A 269 17.92 -18.50 -18.29
N HIS A 270 18.90 -18.93 -19.09
CA HIS A 270 19.65 -20.16 -18.84
C HIS A 270 21.06 -19.82 -18.37
N LEU A 271 21.43 -20.33 -17.20
CA LEU A 271 22.75 -20.14 -16.61
C LEU A 271 23.45 -21.47 -16.46
N LEU A 272 24.72 -21.50 -16.86
CA LEU A 272 25.58 -22.67 -16.77
C LEU A 272 26.89 -22.30 -16.10
N THR A 273 27.24 -23.03 -15.04
CA THR A 273 28.52 -22.86 -14.36
C THR A 273 29.41 -24.06 -14.63
N ARG A 274 30.71 -23.84 -14.86
CA ARG A 274 31.70 -24.93 -14.91
C ARG A 274 32.12 -25.30 -13.48
N ALA A 275 32.31 -26.59 -13.19
CA ALA A 275 32.97 -27.01 -11.95
C ALA A 275 34.36 -26.37 -11.85
N TYR A 276 34.64 -25.73 -10.73
CA TYR A 276 35.94 -25.14 -10.40
C TYR A 276 36.85 -26.19 -9.77
N ASP A 277 38.12 -26.25 -10.20
CA ASP A 277 39.10 -27.23 -9.68
C ASP A 277 39.24 -27.12 -8.16
N PRO A 278 38.81 -28.15 -7.40
CA PRO A 278 38.81 -28.05 -5.95
C PRO A 278 40.20 -28.11 -5.31
N ARG A 279 41.27 -28.29 -6.12
CA ARG A 279 42.67 -28.14 -5.68
C ARG A 279 43.05 -26.71 -5.29
N HIS A 280 42.24 -25.72 -5.64
CA HIS A 280 42.38 -24.36 -5.13
C HIS A 280 41.80 -24.18 -3.71
N PHE A 281 41.20 -25.22 -3.12
CA PHE A 281 40.65 -25.18 -1.77
C PHE A 281 41.49 -25.99 -0.78
N ALA A 282 41.76 -25.39 0.38
CA ALA A 282 42.85 -25.76 1.26
C ALA A 282 42.77 -27.14 1.97
N ARG A 283 41.78 -28.02 1.71
CA ARG A 283 41.59 -29.28 2.47
C ARG A 283 40.99 -30.46 1.69
N VAL A 284 41.38 -30.69 0.44
CA VAL A 284 41.08 -31.95 -0.24
C VAL A 284 42.20 -32.96 0.03
N ARG A 285 41.92 -34.02 0.81
CA ARG A 285 42.92 -35.04 1.19
C ARG A 285 43.34 -35.94 0.02
N ASP A 286 42.46 -36.18 -0.96
CA ASP A 286 42.79 -36.93 -2.17
C ASP A 286 41.98 -36.41 -3.38
N PRO A 287 42.57 -35.57 -4.25
CA PRO A 287 41.90 -34.99 -5.42
C PRO A 287 41.82 -35.96 -6.63
N ARG A 288 41.93 -37.28 -6.43
CA ARG A 288 41.77 -38.30 -7.50
C ARG A 288 40.49 -39.13 -7.38
N THR A 289 39.74 -39.01 -6.28
CA THR A 289 38.55 -39.83 -5.98
C THR A 289 37.22 -39.16 -6.33
N ILE A 290 37.27 -37.91 -6.81
CA ILE A 290 36.08 -37.17 -7.21
C ILE A 290 36.09 -37.08 -8.73
N ASN A 291 34.99 -37.46 -9.37
CA ASN A 291 34.83 -37.36 -10.82
C ASN A 291 34.42 -35.92 -11.17
N PHE A 292 35.38 -35.08 -11.59
CA PHE A 292 35.20 -33.63 -11.69
C PHE A 292 34.74 -33.13 -13.07
N GLU A 293 34.88 -33.94 -14.12
CA GLU A 293 34.70 -33.46 -15.50
C GLU A 293 33.23 -33.22 -15.89
N GLU A 294 32.27 -33.64 -15.06
CA GLU A 294 30.84 -33.63 -15.42
C GLU A 294 29.93 -32.90 -14.43
N GLN A 295 30.44 -32.35 -13.32
CA GLN A 295 29.58 -31.66 -12.34
C GLN A 295 29.33 -30.21 -12.76
N ARG A 296 28.23 -29.98 -13.48
CA ARG A 296 27.74 -28.66 -13.87
C ARG A 296 26.45 -28.37 -13.14
N SER A 297 26.30 -27.13 -12.70
CA SER A 297 25.03 -26.64 -12.18
C SER A 297 24.38 -25.76 -13.24
N ARG A 298 23.07 -25.93 -13.40
CA ARG A 298 22.25 -25.19 -14.35
C ARG A 298 21.11 -24.52 -13.61
N TRP A 299 20.83 -23.29 -13.98
CA TRP A 299 19.65 -22.55 -13.52
C TRP A 299 18.82 -22.18 -14.73
N THR A 300 17.51 -22.22 -14.56
CA THR A 300 16.56 -21.69 -15.53
C THR A 300 15.56 -20.85 -14.76
N GLU A 301 15.48 -19.58 -15.13
CA GLU A 301 14.63 -18.60 -14.47
C GLU A 301 13.86 -17.81 -15.52
N LYS A 302 12.70 -17.27 -15.15
CA LYS A 302 11.93 -16.40 -16.04
C LYS A 302 11.91 -14.97 -15.53
N SER A 303 11.90 -14.00 -16.44
CA SER A 303 11.59 -12.62 -16.07
C SER A 303 10.11 -12.47 -15.73
N SER A 304 9.83 -11.59 -14.77
CA SER A 304 8.46 -11.17 -14.43
C SER A 304 7.86 -10.24 -15.49
N SER A 305 6.59 -9.85 -15.31
CA SER A 305 5.89 -8.85 -16.14
C SER A 305 6.57 -7.48 -16.24
N THR A 306 7.52 -7.19 -15.34
CA THR A 306 8.33 -5.96 -15.35
C THR A 306 9.71 -6.17 -15.97
N GLY A 307 9.97 -7.35 -16.54
CA GLY A 307 11.28 -7.73 -17.05
C GLY A 307 12.30 -8.08 -15.97
N PHE A 308 11.99 -7.90 -14.68
CA PHE A 308 12.90 -8.24 -13.60
C PHE A 308 13.09 -9.75 -13.45
N TYR A 309 14.33 -10.16 -13.16
CA TYR A 309 14.68 -11.54 -12.84
C TYR A 309 15.59 -11.62 -11.61
N ARG A 310 15.57 -12.77 -10.93
CA ARG A 310 16.43 -13.08 -9.78
C ARG A 310 16.86 -14.54 -9.83
N VAL A 311 18.17 -14.79 -9.74
CA VAL A 311 18.73 -16.13 -9.63
C VAL A 311 19.46 -16.27 -8.30
N CYS A 312 18.93 -17.10 -7.42
CA CYS A 312 19.50 -17.39 -6.11
C CYS A 312 20.56 -18.51 -6.18
N TRP A 313 21.43 -18.55 -5.18
CA TRP A 313 22.37 -19.65 -4.94
C TRP A 313 23.42 -19.87 -6.05
N LEU A 314 23.77 -18.82 -6.78
CA LEU A 314 24.84 -18.91 -7.78
C LEU A 314 26.21 -18.97 -7.10
N PRO A 315 27.15 -19.78 -7.58
CA PRO A 315 28.49 -19.83 -7.02
C PRO A 315 29.24 -18.51 -7.27
N SER A 316 29.85 -17.97 -6.22
CA SER A 316 30.77 -16.81 -6.36
C SER A 316 32.18 -17.26 -6.73
N GLY A 317 32.94 -16.37 -7.37
CA GLY A 317 34.33 -16.60 -7.76
C GLY A 317 34.51 -17.53 -8.97
N VAL A 318 33.43 -18.00 -9.61
CA VAL A 318 33.49 -18.86 -10.79
C VAL A 318 32.82 -18.21 -12.00
N PRO A 319 33.30 -18.46 -13.23
CA PRO A 319 32.62 -18.02 -14.44
C PRO A 319 31.26 -18.70 -14.61
N ILE A 320 30.28 -17.91 -14.96
CA ILE A 320 28.89 -18.27 -15.23
C ILE A 320 28.58 -17.85 -16.66
N GLU A 321 28.28 -18.81 -17.52
CA GLU A 321 27.74 -18.56 -18.85
C GLU A 321 26.24 -18.31 -18.71
N LEU A 322 25.74 -17.27 -19.36
CA LEU A 322 24.35 -16.84 -19.31
C LEU A 322 23.88 -16.57 -20.74
N VAL A 323 22.70 -17.09 -21.07
CA VAL A 323 21.94 -16.69 -22.26
C VAL A 323 20.52 -16.34 -21.84
N VAL A 324 19.94 -15.36 -22.50
CA VAL A 324 18.52 -15.02 -22.37
C VAL A 324 17.85 -15.23 -23.71
N LEU A 325 16.66 -15.81 -23.65
CA LEU A 325 15.83 -16.13 -24.79
C LEU A 325 14.47 -15.46 -24.63
N GLY A 326 13.90 -14.96 -25.72
CA GLY A 326 12.55 -14.43 -25.71
C GLY A 326 11.50 -15.49 -25.39
N GLN A 327 10.28 -15.07 -25.05
CA GLN A 327 9.17 -15.98 -24.72
C GLN A 327 8.89 -17.02 -25.81
N ASP A 328 9.07 -16.65 -27.08
CA ASP A 328 8.78 -17.50 -28.25
C ASP A 328 9.99 -18.34 -28.71
N GLU A 329 11.16 -18.17 -28.08
CA GLU A 329 12.37 -18.91 -28.40
C GLU A 329 12.48 -20.18 -27.54
N ASP A 330 12.06 -21.31 -28.10
CA ASP A 330 12.12 -22.61 -27.41
C ASP A 330 13.45 -23.34 -27.69
N VAL A 331 13.96 -24.07 -26.69
CA VAL A 331 15.23 -24.80 -26.77
C VAL A 331 14.99 -26.26 -26.46
N ASP A 332 15.57 -27.14 -27.28
CA ASP A 332 15.61 -28.56 -27.00
C ASP A 332 16.29 -28.82 -25.64
N ARG A 333 15.50 -29.31 -24.68
CA ARG A 333 15.94 -29.57 -23.31
C ARG A 333 17.04 -30.62 -23.27
N ASP A 334 17.00 -31.62 -24.15
CA ASP A 334 18.02 -32.68 -24.21
C ASP A 334 19.34 -32.10 -24.73
N ALA A 335 19.28 -31.22 -25.73
CA ALA A 335 20.45 -30.50 -26.24
C ALA A 335 21.03 -29.55 -25.19
N LEU A 336 20.18 -28.82 -24.47
CA LEU A 336 20.57 -27.94 -23.38
C LEU A 336 21.25 -28.74 -22.25
N ASP A 337 20.69 -29.89 -21.89
CA ASP A 337 21.20 -30.74 -20.81
C ASP A 337 22.54 -31.38 -21.17
N ALA A 338 22.70 -31.84 -22.41
CA ALA A 338 23.94 -32.40 -22.93
C ALA A 338 25.04 -31.34 -23.21
N SER A 339 24.69 -30.06 -23.32
CA SER A 339 25.63 -29.01 -23.71
C SER A 339 26.77 -28.79 -22.72
N LEU A 340 27.99 -28.70 -23.27
CA LEU A 340 29.19 -28.42 -22.50
C LEU A 340 29.49 -26.92 -22.34
N SER A 341 28.88 -26.09 -23.18
CA SER A 341 28.89 -24.64 -23.08
C SER A 341 27.60 -24.12 -23.70
N LEU A 342 27.03 -23.08 -23.11
CA LEU A 342 25.93 -22.38 -23.75
C LEU A 342 26.40 -21.70 -25.04
N ALA A 343 27.70 -21.37 -25.15
CA ALA A 343 28.25 -20.73 -26.33
C ALA A 343 28.27 -21.67 -27.55
N ASP A 344 28.29 -22.98 -27.32
CA ASP A 344 28.20 -23.99 -28.39
C ASP A 344 26.77 -24.05 -28.97
N LEU A 345 25.75 -23.85 -28.13
CA LEU A 345 24.34 -23.82 -28.53
C LEU A 345 23.91 -22.46 -29.07
N PHE A 346 24.44 -21.37 -28.50
CA PHE A 346 24.04 -20.00 -28.77
C PHE A 346 25.25 -19.13 -29.13
N PRO A 347 25.94 -19.40 -30.26
CA PRO A 347 27.15 -18.69 -30.63
C PRO A 347 26.88 -17.19 -30.76
N GLY A 348 27.70 -16.38 -30.07
CA GLY A 348 27.60 -14.92 -30.10
C GLY A 348 26.53 -14.29 -29.20
N ARG A 349 25.66 -15.09 -28.56
CA ARG A 349 24.59 -14.60 -27.66
C ARG A 349 24.88 -14.81 -26.18
N VAL A 350 25.94 -15.55 -25.85
CA VAL A 350 26.30 -15.85 -24.46
C VAL A 350 27.10 -14.73 -23.82
N THR A 351 26.65 -14.33 -22.64
CA THR A 351 27.38 -13.44 -21.74
C THR A 351 28.04 -14.25 -20.64
N THR A 352 29.31 -14.00 -20.38
CA THR A 352 30.03 -14.60 -19.24
C THR A 352 30.17 -13.60 -18.11
N LEU A 353 29.82 -14.03 -16.90
CA LEU A 353 29.89 -13.21 -15.68
C LEU A 353 30.51 -14.00 -14.52
N THR A 354 30.87 -13.31 -13.45
CA THR A 354 31.40 -13.86 -12.20
C THR A 354 30.82 -13.06 -11.03
N ILE A 355 30.33 -13.70 -9.98
CA ILE A 355 29.89 -13.00 -8.76
C ILE A 355 31.10 -12.85 -7.83
N ASP A 356 31.32 -11.65 -7.30
CA ASP A 356 32.44 -11.40 -6.38
C ASP A 356 32.17 -12.10 -5.03
N PRO A 357 33.07 -12.96 -4.52
CA PRO A 357 32.90 -13.57 -3.21
C PRO A 357 32.82 -12.53 -2.05
N ALA A 358 33.43 -11.35 -2.22
CA ALA A 358 33.36 -10.26 -1.25
C ALA A 358 32.08 -9.42 -1.37
N SER A 359 31.39 -9.49 -2.52
CA SER A 359 30.11 -8.84 -2.78
C SER A 359 29.17 -9.85 -3.46
N PRO A 360 28.49 -10.70 -2.66
CA PRO A 360 27.72 -11.85 -3.17
C PRO A 360 26.42 -11.44 -3.86
N GLN A 361 26.36 -10.23 -4.43
CA GLN A 361 25.24 -9.70 -5.18
C GLN A 361 25.78 -9.03 -6.43
N ARG A 362 25.25 -9.42 -7.58
CA ARG A 362 25.62 -8.82 -8.86
C ARG A 362 24.36 -8.42 -9.60
N ALA A 363 24.31 -7.16 -10.03
CA ALA A 363 23.29 -6.66 -10.94
C ALA A 363 23.80 -6.79 -12.39
N LEU A 364 22.94 -7.26 -13.29
CA LEU A 364 23.23 -7.31 -14.73
C LEU A 364 21.93 -7.03 -15.51
N ASN A 365 21.86 -5.90 -16.20
CA ASN A 365 20.74 -5.65 -17.11
C ASN A 365 21.05 -6.26 -18.48
N LEU A 366 20.06 -6.92 -19.06
CA LEU A 366 20.18 -7.68 -20.29
C LEU A 366 19.25 -7.08 -21.34
N ARG A 367 19.76 -6.97 -22.57
CA ARG A 367 18.97 -6.52 -23.71
C ARG A 367 18.81 -7.67 -24.69
N LEU A 368 17.58 -7.96 -25.07
CA LEU A 368 17.26 -8.85 -26.18
C LEU A 368 17.12 -8.00 -27.44
N GLU A 369 17.94 -8.30 -28.43
CA GLU A 369 17.68 -7.83 -29.79
C GLU A 369 16.50 -8.65 -30.32
N ALA A 370 15.42 -7.98 -30.72
CA ALA A 370 14.31 -8.65 -31.39
C ALA A 370 14.89 -9.38 -32.61
N GLY A 371 14.75 -10.71 -32.65
CA GLY A 371 15.25 -11.52 -33.74
C GLY A 371 14.76 -10.97 -35.07
N GLY A 372 15.67 -10.40 -35.85
CA GLY A 372 15.43 -10.13 -37.25
C GLY A 372 15.14 -11.48 -37.91
N HIS A 373 13.87 -11.71 -38.24
CA HIS A 373 13.51 -12.72 -39.22
C HIS A 373 14.06 -12.21 -40.56
N GLU A 374 15.34 -12.46 -40.84
CA GLU A 374 15.84 -12.42 -42.21
C GLU A 374 15.17 -13.60 -42.92
N ASP A 375 14.04 -13.30 -43.53
CA ASP A 375 13.33 -14.13 -44.50
C ASP A 375 14.34 -14.55 -45.59
N PRO A 376 14.77 -15.82 -45.67
CA PRO A 376 15.55 -16.27 -46.80
C PRO A 376 14.56 -16.56 -47.93
N TYR A 377 14.61 -15.72 -48.96
CA TYR A 377 14.02 -15.91 -50.29
C TYR A 377 13.60 -17.34 -50.67
#